data_AF-A0A9D8L108-F1
#
_entry.id   AF-A0A9D8L108-F1
#
_cell.length_a   1.000
_cell.length_b   1.000
_cell.length_c   1.000
_cell.angle_alpha   90.00
_cell.angle_beta   90.00
_cell.angle_gamma   90.00
#
_symmetry.space_group_name_H-M   'P 1'
#
loop_
_entity.id
_entity.type
_entity.pdbx_description
1 polymer ?
#
loop_
_entity_poly.entity_id
_entity_poly.type
_entity_poly.pdbx_seq_one_letter_code
_entity_poly.pdbx_strand_id
1 'polypeptide(L)'
;VYVVSQYETFVSPQAYKEYSQDYIDPNMDNQYHSGIMTRYTMYLEREASGDLKNPRAFLVTEYANQAEFDRKASVKDPYKALLLSGPYPEWARLNVDKKTMRRDFNESYARPAP
;
A
#
# COMPACT_ATOMS: atom_id res chain seq x y z
N VAL A 1 -3.64 -11.49 -10.51
CA VAL A 1 -2.24 -10.97 -10.55
C VAL A 1 -1.85 -10.61 -9.13
N TYR A 2 -0.71 -11.11 -8.65
CA TYR A 2 -0.20 -10.76 -7.32
C TYR A 2 0.87 -9.68 -7.43
N VAL A 3 0.79 -8.67 -6.57
CA VAL A 3 1.83 -7.67 -6.40
C VAL A 3 2.29 -7.69 -4.96
N VAL A 4 3.60 -7.81 -4.76
CA VAL A 4 4.24 -7.69 -3.45
C VAL A 4 5.06 -6.41 -3.46
N SER A 5 4.60 -5.39 -2.74
CA SER A 5 5.33 -4.15 -2.52
C SER A 5 6.07 -4.25 -1.18
N GLN A 6 7.38 -4.03 -1.20
CA GLN A 6 8.26 -4.19 -0.04
C GLN A 6 8.69 -2.83 0.50
N TYR A 7 8.72 -2.68 1.83
CA TYR A 7 9.07 -1.44 2.51
C TYR A 7 10.07 -1.70 3.65
N GLU A 8 10.95 -0.75 3.91
CA GLU A 8 11.61 -0.59 5.22
C GLU A 8 10.96 0.57 5.97
N THR A 9 10.53 0.33 7.20
CA THR A 9 9.83 1.33 8.02
C THR A 9 10.83 2.11 8.85
N PHE A 10 10.71 3.44 8.97
CA PHE A 10 11.62 4.26 9.80
C PHE A 10 11.08 4.56 11.20
N VAL A 11 9.89 4.04 11.50
CA VAL A 11 9.15 4.29 12.73
C VAL A 11 8.92 2.98 13.47
N SER A 12 8.37 3.05 14.68
CA SER A 12 8.02 1.86 15.44
C SER A 12 6.95 1.02 14.72
N PRO A 13 6.87 -0.30 14.97
CA PRO A 13 5.83 -1.14 14.38
C PRO A 13 4.41 -0.63 14.64
N GLN A 14 4.16 -0.09 15.83
CA GLN A 14 2.86 0.48 16.19
C GLN A 14 2.55 1.75 15.37
N ALA A 15 3.50 2.68 15.25
CA ALA A 15 3.31 3.88 14.43
C ALA A 15 3.12 3.55 12.94
N TYR A 16 3.80 2.52 12.43
CA TYR A 16 3.61 2.08 11.06
C TYR A 16 2.28 1.35 10.84
N LYS A 17 1.77 0.66 11.87
CA LYS A 17 0.42 0.08 11.85
C LYS A 17 -0.64 1.18 11.74
N GLU A 18 -0.58 2.19 12.59
CA GLU A 18 -1.48 3.36 12.55
C GLU A 18 -1.42 4.04 11.18
N TYR A 19 -0.20 4.31 10.68
CA TYR A 19 -0.02 4.82 9.32
C TYR A 19 -0.64 3.94 8.23
N SER A 20 -0.55 2.62 8.37
CA SER A 20 -1.15 1.70 7.40
C SER A 20 -2.67 1.83 7.43
N GLN A 21 -3.28 1.90 8.61
CA GLN A 21 -4.72 2.05 8.80
C GLN A 21 -5.24 3.39 8.27
N ASP A 22 -4.51 4.48 8.49
CA ASP A 22 -4.99 5.83 8.14
C ASP A 22 -4.67 6.24 6.71
N TYR A 23 -3.62 5.66 6.12
CA TYR A 23 -3.16 6.01 4.77
C TYR A 23 -3.27 4.88 3.75
N ILE A 24 -2.81 3.66 4.08
CA ILE A 24 -2.71 2.57 3.10
C ILE A 24 -4.07 1.90 2.89
N ASP A 25 -4.74 1.52 3.98
CA ASP A 25 -6.01 0.79 3.95
C ASP A 25 -7.08 1.54 3.13
N PRO A 26 -7.29 2.87 3.27
CA PRO A 26 -8.25 3.60 2.44
C PRO A 26 -7.97 3.51 0.94
N ASN A 27 -6.69 3.46 0.54
CA ASN A 27 -6.32 3.30 -0.86
C ASN A 27 -6.57 1.87 -1.38
N MET A 28 -6.38 0.86 -0.52
CA MET A 28 -6.60 -0.54 -0.89
C MET A 28 -8.09 -0.87 -0.89
N ASP A 29 -8.84 -0.40 0.09
CA ASP A 29 -10.29 -0.53 0.18
C ASP A 29 -10.98 0.08 -1.03
N ASN A 30 -10.56 1.27 -1.48
CA ASN A 30 -11.11 1.87 -2.70
C ASN A 30 -10.91 0.95 -3.92
N GLN A 31 -9.74 0.32 -4.05
CA GLN A 31 -9.47 -0.59 -5.16
C GLN A 31 -10.26 -1.90 -5.04
N TYR A 32 -10.41 -2.43 -3.82
CA TYR A 32 -11.25 -3.60 -3.54
C TYR A 32 -12.72 -3.33 -3.89
N HIS A 33 -13.29 -2.23 -3.40
CA HIS A 33 -14.68 -1.86 -3.66
C HIS A 33 -14.94 -1.43 -5.11
N SER A 34 -13.90 -1.00 -5.84
CA SER A 34 -13.97 -0.74 -7.29
C SER A 34 -13.92 -2.01 -8.15
N GLY A 35 -13.79 -3.19 -7.53
CA GLY A 35 -13.79 -4.49 -8.20
C GLY A 35 -12.49 -4.88 -8.91
N ILE A 36 -11.44 -4.04 -8.87
CA ILE A 36 -10.16 -4.40 -9.50
C ILE A 36 -9.33 -5.38 -8.67
N MET A 37 -9.54 -5.36 -7.35
CA MET A 37 -8.75 -6.10 -6.37
C MET A 37 -9.67 -7.09 -5.66
N THR A 38 -9.26 -8.35 -5.58
CA THR A 38 -9.98 -9.41 -4.85
C THR A 38 -9.56 -9.46 -3.39
N ARG A 39 -8.31 -9.08 -3.09
CA ARG A 39 -7.76 -9.10 -1.73
C ARG A 39 -6.55 -8.21 -1.59
N TYR A 40 -6.33 -7.71 -0.38
CA TYR A 40 -5.01 -7.23 0.04
C TYR A 40 -4.69 -7.69 1.47
N THR A 41 -3.42 -7.66 1.84
CA THR A 41 -2.95 -7.88 3.21
C THR A 41 -1.65 -7.10 3.43
N MET A 42 -1.61 -6.33 4.52
CA MET A 42 -0.40 -5.70 5.03
C MET A 42 0.25 -6.59 6.09
N TYR A 43 1.47 -7.04 5.84
CA TYR A 43 2.29 -7.76 6.80
C TYR A 43 3.32 -6.80 7.40
N LEU A 44 3.34 -6.72 8.72
CA LEU A 44 4.27 -5.87 9.47
C LEU A 44 5.24 -6.76 10.24
N GLU A 45 6.54 -6.60 10.03
CA GLU A 45 7.52 -7.24 10.90
C GLU A 45 7.46 -6.62 12.30
N ARG A 46 7.58 -7.47 13.32
CA ARG A 46 7.53 -7.04 14.72
C ARG A 46 8.83 -6.37 15.17
N GLU A 47 9.93 -6.79 14.58
CA GLU A 47 11.29 -6.32 14.87
C GLU A 47 12.11 -6.34 13.58
N ALA A 48 13.24 -5.63 13.58
CA ALA A 48 14.16 -5.67 12.45
C ALA A 48 14.73 -7.08 12.29
N SER A 49 14.71 -7.60 11.06
CA SER A 49 15.19 -8.94 10.73
C SER A 49 16.36 -8.89 9.73
N GLY A 50 17.27 -9.86 9.83
CA GLY A 50 18.51 -9.90 9.03
C GLY A 50 19.46 -8.75 9.35
N ASP A 51 20.09 -8.17 8.33
CA ASP A 51 21.05 -7.05 8.45
C ASP A 51 20.39 -5.67 8.44
N LEU A 52 19.06 -5.60 8.58
CA LEU A 52 18.36 -4.32 8.50
C LEU A 52 18.39 -3.57 9.82
N LYS A 53 18.56 -2.25 9.71
CA LYS A 53 18.47 -1.33 10.85
C LYS A 53 17.03 -1.16 11.34
N ASN A 54 16.04 -1.32 10.45
CA ASN A 54 14.64 -1.13 10.79
C ASN A 54 13.75 -2.28 10.27
N PRO A 55 12.55 -2.50 10.85
CA PRO A 55 11.61 -3.52 10.41
C PRO A 55 11.14 -3.37 8.97
N ARG A 56 10.76 -4.47 8.33
CA ARG A 56 10.09 -4.44 7.02
C ARG A 56 8.57 -4.40 7.16
N ALA A 57 7.93 -3.94 6.09
CA ALA A 57 6.53 -4.17 5.83
C ALA A 57 6.32 -4.66 4.40
N PHE A 58 5.29 -5.48 4.20
CA PHE A 58 4.95 -6.07 2.92
C PHE A 58 3.47 -5.84 2.64
N LEU A 59 3.16 -5.16 1.54
CA LEU A 59 1.80 -5.09 1.03
C LEU A 59 1.64 -6.12 -0.08
N VAL A 60 0.81 -7.13 0.16
CA VAL A 60 0.42 -8.11 -0.84
C VAL A 60 -0.96 -7.74 -1.37
N THR A 61 -1.08 -7.56 -2.67
CA THR A 61 -2.36 -7.28 -3.34
C THR A 61 -2.63 -8.35 -4.40
N GLU A 62 -3.89 -8.74 -4.50
CA GLU A 62 -4.40 -9.68 -5.48
C GLU A 62 -5.43 -8.97 -6.36
N TYR A 63 -5.15 -8.88 -7.66
CA TYR A 63 -6.06 -8.34 -8.66
C TYR A 63 -6.83 -9.46 -9.35
N ALA A 64 -8.09 -9.19 -9.65
CA ALA A 64 -9.04 -10.16 -10.21
C ALA A 64 -8.54 -10.82 -11.50
N ASN A 65 -7.92 -10.05 -12.39
CA ASN A 65 -7.24 -10.55 -13.58
C ASN A 65 -6.20 -9.52 -14.09
N GLN A 66 -5.56 -9.80 -15.23
CA GLN A 66 -4.54 -8.92 -15.82
C GLN A 66 -5.14 -7.57 -16.29
N ALA A 67 -6.31 -7.58 -16.93
CA ALA A 67 -6.96 -6.35 -17.40
C ALA A 67 -7.33 -5.42 -16.23
N GLU A 68 -7.80 -5.99 -15.12
CA GLU A 68 -8.12 -5.25 -13.90
C GLU A 68 -6.88 -4.65 -13.23
N PHE A 69 -5.75 -5.37 -13.26
CA PHE A 69 -4.46 -4.85 -12.83
C PHE A 69 -3.98 -3.70 -13.73
N ASP A 70 -4.12 -3.83 -15.05
CA ASP A 70 -3.68 -2.82 -16.01
C ASP A 70 -4.49 -1.51 -15.87
N ARG A 71 -5.78 -1.59 -15.50
CA ARG A 71 -6.62 -0.41 -15.25
C ARG A 71 -6.43 0.24 -13.88
N LYS A 72 -5.55 -0.26 -13.00
CA LYS A 72 -5.43 0.22 -11.61
C LYS A 72 -5.23 1.74 -11.48
N ALA A 73 -4.48 2.37 -12.40
CA ALA A 73 -4.24 3.82 -12.38
C ALA A 73 -5.55 4.62 -12.52
N SER A 74 -6.47 4.15 -13.39
CA SER A 74 -7.78 4.78 -13.59
C SER A 74 -8.69 4.77 -12.36
N VAL A 75 -8.40 3.91 -11.39
CA VAL A 75 -9.11 3.84 -10.09
C VAL A 75 -8.37 4.61 -9.02
N LYS A 76 -7.05 4.44 -8.94
CA LYS A 76 -6.20 5.04 -7.89
C LYS A 76 -6.09 6.56 -8.03
N ASP A 77 -5.88 7.05 -9.24
CA ASP A 77 -5.53 8.45 -9.44
C ASP A 77 -6.72 9.39 -9.16
N PRO A 78 -7.96 9.11 -9.63
CA PRO A 78 -9.12 9.93 -9.28
C PRO A 78 -9.43 9.92 -7.79
N TYR A 79 -9.28 8.75 -7.13
CA TYR A 79 -9.52 8.65 -5.70
C TYR A 79 -8.48 9.43 -4.89
N LYS A 80 -7.19 9.35 -5.27
CA LYS A 80 -6.15 10.19 -4.68
C LYS A 80 -6.46 11.68 -4.87
N ALA A 81 -6.90 12.10 -6.06
CA ALA A 81 -7.28 13.49 -6.32
C ALA A 81 -8.45 13.93 -5.44
N LEU A 82 -9.45 13.07 -5.24
CA LEU A 82 -10.57 13.29 -4.32
C LEU A 82 -10.08 13.45 -2.87
N LEU A 83 -9.19 12.59 -2.39
CA LEU A 83 -8.66 12.67 -1.02
C LEU A 83 -7.84 13.93 -0.78
N LEU A 84 -7.10 14.40 -1.79
CA LEU A 84 -6.29 15.63 -1.71
C LEU A 84 -7.14 16.91 -1.80
N SER A 85 -8.25 16.89 -2.51
CA SER A 85 -9.13 18.07 -2.70
C SER A 85 -10.31 18.11 -1.72
N GLY A 86 -10.63 16.98 -1.09
CA GLY A 86 -11.75 16.82 -0.18
C GLY A 86 -11.43 17.09 1.29
N PRO A 87 -12.38 16.81 2.21
CA PRO A 87 -12.25 17.08 3.64
C PRO A 87 -11.44 16.00 4.38
N TYR A 88 -10.30 15.56 3.82
CA TYR A 88 -9.45 14.51 4.39
C TYR A 88 -8.03 15.03 4.71
N PRO A 89 -7.90 16.03 5.62
CA PRO A 89 -6.63 16.72 5.87
C PRO A 89 -5.55 15.79 6.43
N GLU A 90 -5.96 14.80 7.24
CA GLU A 90 -5.04 13.81 7.79
C GLU A 90 -4.43 12.91 6.70
N TRP A 91 -5.26 12.39 5.80
CA TRP A 91 -4.77 11.58 4.69
C TRP A 91 -3.82 12.40 3.80
N ALA A 92 -4.16 13.66 3.51
CA ALA A 92 -3.32 14.55 2.72
C ALA A 92 -1.96 14.80 3.38
N ARG A 93 -1.92 14.99 4.71
CA ARG A 93 -0.68 15.09 5.49
C ARG A 93 0.14 13.81 5.38
N LEU A 94 -0.46 12.64 5.59
CA LEU A 94 0.22 11.35 5.49
C LEU A 94 0.76 11.06 4.08
N ASN A 95 0.10 11.56 3.03
CA ASN A 95 0.58 11.48 1.66
C ASN A 95 1.90 12.27 1.46
N VAL A 96 2.07 13.41 2.15
CA VAL A 96 3.32 14.19 2.14
C VAL A 96 4.39 13.49 2.99
N ASP A 97 4.00 13.05 4.19
CA ASP A 97 4.90 12.46 5.18
C ASP A 97 5.35 11.03 4.83
N LYS A 98 4.81 10.41 3.77
CA LYS A 98 5.14 9.02 3.39
C LYS A 98 6.64 8.68 3.45
N LYS A 99 7.51 9.60 3.01
CA LYS A 99 8.97 9.39 2.98
C LYS A 99 9.63 9.40 4.37
N THR A 100 8.97 9.97 5.38
CA THR A 100 9.43 9.91 6.78
C THR A 100 8.98 8.62 7.45
N MET A 101 7.93 7.98 6.94
CA MET A 101 7.39 6.73 7.48
C MET A 101 8.14 5.50 6.95
N ARG A 102 8.54 5.52 5.67
CA ARG A 102 9.18 4.37 5.02
C ARG A 102 10.05 4.72 3.83
N ARG A 103 10.88 3.74 3.47
CA ARG A 103 11.50 3.61 2.16
C ARG A 103 10.79 2.51 1.36
N ASP A 104 10.44 2.84 0.12
CA ASP A 104 9.89 1.88 -0.83
C ASP A 104 11.04 1.13 -1.52
N PHE A 105 10.96 -0.20 -1.57
CA PHE A 105 11.81 -1.05 -2.40
C PHE A 105 11.06 -1.48 -3.67
N ASN A 106 11.63 -2.43 -4.40
CA ASN A 106 11.04 -2.97 -5.63
C ASN A 106 9.69 -3.65 -5.37
N GLU A 107 8.80 -3.53 -6.35
CA GLU A 107 7.61 -4.38 -6.44
C GLU A 107 7.95 -5.67 -7.18
N SER A 108 7.41 -6.79 -6.72
CA SER A 108 7.47 -8.07 -7.43
C SER A 108 6.07 -8.43 -7.94
N TYR A 109 6.01 -8.90 -9.19
CA TYR A 109 4.76 -9.27 -9.85
C TYR A 109 4.75 -10.78 -10.11
N ALA A 110 3.70 -11.46 -9.66
CA ALA A 110 3.42 -12.84 -10.06
C ALA A 110 2.11 -12.88 -10.86
N ARG A 111 2.23 -13.31 -12.12
CA ARG A 111 1.08 -13.55 -13.00
C ARG A 111 0.68 -15.03 -12.87
N PRO A 112 -0.62 -15.37 -12.85
CA PRO A 112 -1.04 -16.76 -13.01
C PRO A 112 -0.39 -17.33 -14.28
N ALA A 113 0.08 -18.57 -14.21
CA ALA A 113 0.59 -19.25 -15.40
C ALA A 113 -0.52 -19.31 -16.49
N PRO A 114 -0.17 -19.23 -17.79
CA PRO A 114 -1.14 -19.31 -18.88
C PRO A 114 -1.95 -20.60 -18.85
#